data_AF-A0A5C1QF38-F1
#
_entry.id   AF-A0A5C1QF38-F1
#
_cell.length_a   1.000
_cell.length_b   1.000
_cell.length_c   1.000
_cell.angle_alpha   90.00
_cell.angle_beta   90.00
_cell.angle_gamma   90.00
#
_symmetry.space_group_name_H-M   'P 1'
#
loop_
_entity.id
_entity.type
_entity.pdbx_description
1 polymer ?
#
loop_
_entity_poly.entity_id
_entity_poly.type
_entity_poly.pdbx_seq_one_letter_code
_entity_poly.pdbx_strand_id
1 'polypeptide(L)'
;MDSAMITEIVKQSIITIILVAAPVLLISMIVGLIVSIFQATTSIQDQTLTFVPKIMAIFGTLIVFGPWMGETVIDKTLWIFGLIAEVS
;
A
#
# COMPACT_ATOMS: atom_id res chain seq x y z
N MET A 1 15.43 10.79 -24.91
CA MET A 1 15.30 9.95 -23.70
C MET A 1 16.02 8.64 -23.94
N ASP A 2 17.01 8.33 -23.11
CA ASP A 2 17.76 7.08 -23.20
C ASP A 2 16.97 5.92 -22.57
N SER A 3 17.14 4.70 -23.08
CA SER A 3 16.45 3.50 -22.59
C SER A 3 16.77 3.20 -21.11
N ALA A 4 17.96 3.59 -20.65
CA ALA A 4 18.34 3.49 -19.25
C ALA A 4 17.49 4.38 -18.33
N MET A 5 17.15 5.59 -18.78
CA MET A 5 16.31 6.54 -18.02
C MET A 5 14.89 6.00 -17.84
N ILE A 6 14.28 5.46 -18.90
CA ILE A 6 12.95 4.85 -18.83
C ILE A 6 12.95 3.68 -17.85
N THR A 7 13.98 2.84 -17.89
CA THR A 7 14.12 1.68 -16.99
C THR A 7 14.21 2.10 -15.53
N GLU A 8 14.98 3.16 -15.23
CA GLU A 8 15.10 3.66 -13.85
C GLU A 8 13.78 4.28 -13.35
N ILE A 9 13.07 5.03 -14.19
CA ILE A 9 11.74 5.58 -13.83
C ILE A 9 10.77 4.45 -13.48
N VAL A 10 10.71 3.40 -14.30
CA VAL A 10 9.83 2.25 -14.06
C VAL A 10 10.21 1.53 -12.76
N LYS A 11 11.49 1.28 -12.54
CA LYS A 11 11.99 0.63 -11.33
C LYS A 11 11.65 1.42 -10.07
N GLN A 12 11.92 2.73 -10.05
CA GLN A 12 11.59 3.60 -8.93
C GLN A 12 10.08 3.64 -8.67
N SER A 13 9.27 3.67 -9.72
CA SER A 13 7.81 3.65 -9.61
C SER A 13 7.30 2.36 -8.97
N ILE A 14 7.83 1.20 -9.39
CA ILE A 14 7.47 -0.11 -8.81
C ILE A 14 7.85 -0.17 -7.32
N ILE A 15 9.06 0.27 -6.96
CA ILE A 15 9.51 0.30 -5.57
C ILE A 15 8.59 1.19 -4.72
N THR A 16 8.19 2.34 -5.26
CA THR A 16 7.27 3.28 -4.59
C THR A 16 5.92 2.63 -4.33
N ILE A 17 5.34 1.94 -5.32
CA ILE A 17 4.06 1.22 -5.18
C ILE A 17 4.16 0.15 -4.08
N ILE A 18 5.23 -0.63 -4.08
CA ILE A 18 5.45 -1.69 -3.07
C ILE A 18 5.54 -1.08 -1.68
N LEU A 19 6.31 0.00 -1.52
CA LEU A 19 6.54 0.65 -0.23
C LEU A 19 5.27 1.28 0.34
N VAL A 20 4.45 1.91 -0.52
CA VAL A 20 3.16 2.50 -0.17
C VAL A 20 2.12 1.42 0.15
N ALA A 21 2.10 0.31 -0.58
CA ALA A 21 1.16 -0.79 -0.34
C ALA A 21 1.53 -1.66 0.88
N ALA A 22 2.82 -1.76 1.22
CA ALA A 22 3.34 -2.61 2.28
C ALA A 22 2.60 -2.48 3.64
N PRO A 23 2.42 -1.28 4.24
CA PRO A 23 1.76 -1.17 5.55
C PRO A 23 0.30 -1.66 5.52
N VAL A 24 -0.44 -1.32 4.47
CA VAL A 24 -1.85 -1.75 4.30
C VAL A 24 -1.92 -3.27 4.15
N LEU A 25 -1.05 -3.85 3.32
CA LEU A 25 -1.01 -5.29 3.11
C LEU A 25 -0.66 -6.04 4.39
N LEU A 26 0.39 -5.63 5.11
CA LEU A 26 0.83 -6.27 6.36
C LEU A 26 -0.27 -6.24 7.42
N ILE A 27 -0.91 -5.08 7.62
CA ILE A 27 -1.97 -4.96 8.62
C ILE A 27 -3.21 -5.76 8.22
N SER A 28 -3.61 -5.71 6.94
CA SER A 28 -4.74 -6.50 6.44
C SER A 28 -4.51 -8.01 6.58
N MET A 29 -3.25 -8.46 6.41
CA MET A 29 -2.85 -9.85 6.55
C MET A 29 -2.90 -10.30 8.02
N ILE A 30 -2.32 -9.53 8.93
CA ILE A 30 -2.33 -9.83 10.37
C ILE A 30 -3.76 -9.91 10.90
N VAL A 31 -4.59 -8.92 10.58
CA VAL A 31 -5.98 -8.90 11.04
C VAL A 31 -6.79 -10.00 10.39
N GLY A 32 -6.60 -10.26 9.10
CA GLY A 32 -7.22 -11.37 8.40
C GLY A 32 -6.88 -12.73 9.04
N LEU A 33 -5.61 -12.93 9.41
CA LEU A 33 -5.16 -14.15 10.08
C LEU A 33 -5.81 -14.31 11.45
N ILE A 34 -5.77 -13.27 12.29
CA ILE A 34 -6.38 -13.29 13.62
C ILE A 34 -7.86 -13.68 13.51
N VAL A 35 -8.60 -12.99 12.64
CA VAL A 35 -10.03 -13.22 12.46
C VAL A 35 -10.33 -14.61 11.88
N SER A 36 -9.45 -15.17 11.03
CA SER A 36 -9.59 -16.54 10.52
C SER A 36 -9.43 -17.60 11.62
N ILE A 37 -8.52 -17.38 12.58
CA ILE A 37 -8.31 -18.28 13.71
C ILE A 37 -9.51 -18.26 14.67
N PHE A 38 -10.07 -17.07 14.93
CA PHE A 38 -11.28 -16.93 15.74
C PHE A 38 -12.48 -17.64 15.09
N GLN A 39 -12.68 -17.48 13.79
CA GLN A 39 -13.72 -18.20 13.06
C GLN A 39 -13.54 -19.72 13.13
N ALA A 40 -12.31 -20.20 12.95
CA ALA A 40 -12.01 -21.63 13.01
C ALA A 40 -12.21 -22.23 14.41
N THR A 41 -11.83 -21.50 15.47
CA THR A 41 -11.92 -21.99 16.84
C THR A 41 -13.35 -21.99 17.38
N THR A 42 -14.18 -21.02 16.98
CA THR A 42 -15.58 -20.92 17.46
C THR A 42 -16.58 -21.61 16.52
N SER A 43 -16.12 -22.18 15.39
CA SER A 43 -16.96 -22.79 14.35
C SER A 43 -18.02 -21.84 13.76
N ILE A 44 -17.84 -20.52 13.92
CA ILE A 44 -18.73 -19.50 13.36
C ILE A 44 -18.23 -19.14 11.96
N GLN A 45 -18.98 -19.51 10.94
CA GLN A 45 -18.68 -19.21 9.53
C GLN A 45 -19.52 -18.02 9.01
N ASP A 46 -19.66 -16.98 9.83
CA ASP A 46 -20.37 -15.77 9.43
C ASP A 46 -19.43 -14.83 8.65
N GLN A 47 -19.72 -14.65 7.35
CA GLN A 47 -18.91 -13.82 6.47
C GLN A 47 -18.86 -12.35 6.90
N THR A 48 -19.89 -11.84 7.59
CA THR A 48 -19.94 -10.43 8.03
C THR A 48 -18.92 -10.12 9.13
N LEU A 49 -18.68 -11.09 10.02
CA LEU A 49 -17.70 -11.02 11.11
C LEU A 49 -16.25 -10.96 10.60
N THR A 50 -15.99 -11.47 9.40
CA THR A 50 -14.67 -11.34 8.76
C THR A 50 -14.45 -9.96 8.15
N PHE A 51 -15.53 -9.37 7.65
CA PHE A 51 -15.47 -8.16 6.84
C PHE A 51 -15.26 -6.90 7.69
N VAL A 52 -16.03 -6.76 8.78
CA VAL A 52 -16.02 -5.55 9.62
C VAL A 52 -14.65 -5.29 10.26
N PRO A 53 -14.01 -6.24 10.98
CA PRO A 53 -12.71 -5.97 11.62
C PRO A 53 -11.61 -5.67 10.60
N LYS A 54 -11.64 -6.33 9.43
CA LYS A 54 -10.66 -6.11 8.35
C LYS A 54 -10.78 -4.70 7.78
N ILE A 55 -12.00 -4.22 7.53
CA ILE A 55 -12.23 -2.85 7.05
C ILE A 55 -11.75 -1.82 8.07
N MET A 56 -12.09 -2.00 9.35
CA MET A 56 -11.65 -1.08 10.40
C MET A 56 -10.12 -1.00 10.48
N ALA A 57 -9.43 -2.13 10.31
CA ALA A 57 -7.97 -2.17 10.27
C ALA A 57 -7.38 -1.44 9.06
N ILE A 58 -7.97 -1.60 7.87
CA ILE A 58 -7.53 -0.90 6.65
C ILE A 58 -7.74 0.61 6.83
N PHE A 59 -8.92 1.05 7.30
CA PHE A 59 -9.17 2.47 7.56
C PHE A 59 -8.22 3.03 8.62
N GLY A 60 -7.99 2.31 9.72
CA GLY A 60 -7.01 2.72 10.74
C GLY A 60 -5.61 2.87 10.16
N THR A 61 -5.20 1.95 9.27
CA THR A 61 -3.92 2.03 8.57
C THR A 61 -3.85 3.26 7.68
N LEU A 62 -4.89 3.54 6.90
CA LEU A 62 -4.94 4.71 6.02
C LEU A 62 -4.94 6.02 6.80
N ILE A 63 -5.55 6.08 7.98
CA ILE A 63 -5.51 7.28 8.81
C ILE A 63 -4.09 7.52 9.36
N VAL A 64 -3.42 6.46 9.83
CA VAL A 64 -2.09 6.57 10.45
C VAL A 64 -0.99 6.76 9.41
N PHE A 65 -0.99 5.96 8.35
CA PHE A 65 0.05 5.95 7.32
C PHE A 65 -0.30 6.79 6.09
N GLY A 66 -1.54 7.26 5.95
CA GLY A 66 -2.00 8.04 4.80
C GLY A 66 -1.16 9.26 4.47
N PRO A 67 -0.80 10.12 5.45
CA PRO A 67 0.06 11.28 5.19
C PRO A 67 1.41 10.87 4.57
N TRP A 68 2.09 9.89 5.17
CA TRP A 68 3.37 9.39 4.70
C TRP A 68 3.28 8.71 3.33
N MET A 69 2.21 7.94 3.08
CA MET A 69 1.93 7.34 1.78
C MET A 69 1.74 8.42 0.70
N GLY A 70 1.02 9.49 1.05
CA GLY A 70 0.80 10.64 0.18
C GLY A 70 2.10 11.36 -0.17
N GLU A 71 2.90 11.72 0.84
CA GLU A 71 4.21 12.37 0.66
C GLU A 71 5.13 11.54 -0.23
N THR A 72 5.22 10.22 0.03
CA THR A 72 6.06 9.30 -0.75
C THR A 72 5.69 9.30 -2.25
N VAL A 73 4.39 9.33 -2.57
CA VAL A 73 3.92 9.36 -3.96
C VAL A 73 4.18 10.73 -4.59
N ILE A 74 3.95 11.82 -3.85
CA ILE A 74 4.18 13.19 -4.33
C ILE A 74 5.66 13.39 -4.64
N ASP A 75 6.56 13.01 -3.73
CA ASP A 75 8.01 13.14 -3.91
C ASP A 75 8.49 12.43 -5.17
N LYS A 76 8.01 11.20 -5.40
CA LYS A 76 8.38 10.41 -6.57
C LYS A 76 7.79 10.97 -7.85
N THR A 77 6.58 11.53 -7.78
CA THR A 77 5.93 12.22 -8.90
C THR A 77 6.73 13.46 -9.29
N LEU A 78 7.06 14.32 -8.32
CA LEU A 78 7.85 15.53 -8.54
C LEU A 78 9.24 15.22 -9.09
N TRP A 79 9.88 14.15 -8.62
CA TRP A 79 11.14 13.67 -9.18
C TRP A 79 11.03 13.34 -10.68
N ILE A 80 9.98 12.63 -11.11
CA ILE A 80 9.75 12.35 -12.53
C ILE A 80 9.51 13.64 -13.33
N PHE A 81 8.71 14.57 -12.81
CA PHE A 81 8.46 15.85 -13.49
C PHE A 81 9.74 16.69 -13.63
N GLY A 82 10.61 16.70 -12.62
CA GLY A 82 11.92 17.36 -12.69
C GLY A 82 12.80 16.76 -13.78
N LEU A 83 12.84 15.43 -13.88
CA LEU A 83 13.56 14.73 -14.95
C LEU A 83 13.06 15.07 -16.36
N ILE A 84 11.76 15.32 -16.52
CA ILE A 84 11.19 15.72 -17.81
C ILE A 84 11.58 17.16 -18.16
N ALA A 85 11.51 18.08 -17.19
CA ALA A 85 11.83 19.49 -17.40
C ALA A 85 13.31 19.75 -17.72
N GLU A 86 14.21 18.87 -17.27
CA GLU A 86 15.65 18.97 -17.56
C GLU A 86 16.03 18.34 -18.92
N VAL A 87 15.15 17.49 -19.47
CA VAL A 87 15.35 16.83 -20.78
C VAL A 87 14.73 17.63 -21.95
N SER A 88 13.89 18.63 -21.67
CA SER A 88 13.35 19.59 -22.66
C SER A 88 14.27 20.77 -22.90
#